data_AF-A0A7S3MFQ9-F1
#
_entry.id   AF-A0A7S3MFQ9-F1
#
_cell.length_a   1.000
_cell.length_b   1.000
_cell.length_c   1.000
_cell.angle_alpha   90.00
_cell.angle_beta   90.00
_cell.angle_gamma   90.00
#
_symmetry.space_group_name_H-M   'P 1'
#
loop_
_entity.id
_entity.type
_entity.pdbx_description
1 polymer ?
#
loop_
_entity_poly.entity_id
_entity_poly.type
_entity_poly.pdbx_seq_one_letter_code
_entity_poly.pdbx_strand_id
1 'polypeptide(L)'
;TALRHNDADIGHGQYNITGFLSYCEAEHAIHAMNVSVAKNKPFFINLWFHAPHSPLEEIPGWHEKLTGEARNYKDPSLKDLDDTGKYRTMIADMDHQVGRVLRNLEALGIEKNTLVVFTSDNGPEPFVGTNSRAGLNGAKRFL
;
A
#
# COMPACT_ATOMS: atom_id res chain seq x y z
N THR A 1 -9.96 6.96 -5.35
CA THR A 1 -10.71 5.85 -4.73
C THR A 1 -11.48 6.38 -3.54
N ALA A 2 -12.79 6.13 -3.46
CA ALA A 2 -13.56 6.46 -2.26
C ALA A 2 -13.38 5.32 -1.25
N LEU A 3 -12.92 5.63 -0.04
CA LEU A 3 -12.92 4.68 1.06
C LEU A 3 -14.36 4.52 1.55
N ARG A 4 -14.79 3.28 1.80
CA ARG A 4 -16.15 2.96 2.26
C ARG A 4 -16.14 2.21 3.57
N HIS A 5 -17.13 2.50 4.41
CA HIS A 5 -17.39 1.77 5.65
C HIS A 5 -18.89 1.48 5.73
N ASN A 6 -19.27 0.20 5.73
CA ASN A 6 -20.68 -0.25 5.69
C ASN A 6 -21.48 0.42 4.55
N ASP A 7 -20.95 0.38 3.33
CA ASP A 7 -21.52 0.97 2.10
C ASP A 7 -21.69 2.49 2.10
N ALA A 8 -21.28 3.18 3.17
CA ALA A 8 -21.22 4.64 3.22
C ALA A 8 -19.83 5.13 2.82
N ASP A 9 -19.78 6.16 1.97
CA ASP A 9 -18.55 6.87 1.66
C ASP A 9 -18.03 7.55 2.93
N ILE A 10 -16.76 7.32 3.22
CA ILE A 10 -16.07 7.98 4.32
C ILE A 10 -15.62 9.34 3.79
N GLY A 11 -16.25 10.42 4.26
CA GLY A 11 -15.96 11.77 3.81
C GLY A 11 -14.54 12.23 4.17
N HIS A 12 -14.02 13.21 3.43
CA HIS A 12 -12.76 13.88 3.77
C HIS A 12 -12.84 14.44 5.21
N GLY A 13 -11.90 14.04 6.08
CA GLY A 13 -11.77 14.55 7.45
C GLY A 13 -12.41 13.69 8.55
N GLN A 14 -13.16 12.63 8.22
CA GLN A 14 -13.85 11.83 9.24
C GLN A 14 -12.88 11.10 10.20
N TYR A 15 -11.69 10.74 9.72
CA TYR A 15 -10.65 10.07 10.53
C TYR A 15 -9.33 10.87 10.62
N ASN A 16 -9.25 12.06 10.02
CA ASN A 16 -8.06 12.92 9.96
C ASN A 16 -6.74 12.16 9.62
N ILE A 17 -6.80 11.26 8.64
CA ILE A 17 -5.65 10.49 8.15
C ILE A 17 -5.07 11.20 6.93
N THR A 18 -3.79 11.59 7.01
CA THR A 18 -3.05 12.25 5.93
C THR A 18 -1.71 11.57 5.71
N GLY A 19 -1.35 11.33 4.46
CA GLY A 19 -0.09 10.69 4.07
C GLY A 19 -0.16 10.13 2.65
N PHE A 20 0.86 9.35 2.26
CA PHE A 20 0.83 8.59 1.01
C PHE A 20 -0.33 7.60 1.01
N LEU A 21 -0.83 7.26 -0.18
CA LEU A 21 -2.09 6.55 -0.30
C LEU A 21 -2.07 5.18 0.39
N SER A 22 -0.98 4.41 0.24
CA SER A 22 -0.84 3.11 0.93
C SER A 22 -0.83 3.25 2.45
N TYR A 23 -0.23 4.31 2.99
CA TYR A 23 -0.31 4.62 4.43
C TYR A 23 -1.76 4.86 4.84
N CYS A 24 -2.47 5.73 4.11
CA CYS A 24 -3.86 6.06 4.42
C CYS A 24 -4.78 4.84 4.33
N GLU A 25 -4.60 3.98 3.33
CA GLU A 25 -5.36 2.75 3.16
C GLU A 25 -5.15 1.79 4.33
N ALA A 26 -3.89 1.56 4.73
CA ALA A 26 -3.57 0.71 5.88
C ALA A 26 -4.06 1.30 7.21
N GLU A 27 -3.93 2.62 7.42
CA GLU A 27 -4.43 3.28 8.63
C GLU A 27 -5.93 3.10 8.81
N HIS A 28 -6.71 3.26 7.74
CA HIS A 28 -8.16 3.06 7.83
C HIS A 28 -8.52 1.60 8.14
N ALA A 29 -7.81 0.62 7.56
CA ALA A 29 -8.00 -0.78 7.90
C ALA A 29 -7.66 -1.07 9.37
N ILE A 30 -6.53 -0.55 9.86
CA ILE A 30 -6.11 -0.67 11.26
C ILE A 30 -7.16 -0.06 12.19
N HIS A 31 -7.64 1.14 11.89
CA HIS A 31 -8.68 1.81 12.66
C HIS A 31 -9.96 0.96 12.72
N ALA A 32 -10.43 0.44 11.58
CA ALA A 32 -11.63 -0.38 11.51
C ALA A 32 -11.49 -1.70 12.31
N MET A 33 -10.32 -2.34 12.26
CA MET A 33 -10.02 -3.52 13.09
C MET A 33 -10.08 -3.18 14.58
N ASN A 34 -9.40 -2.12 15.01
CA ASN A 34 -9.35 -1.70 16.41
C ASN A 34 -10.75 -1.40 16.96
N VAL A 35 -11.58 -0.68 16.20
CA VAL A 35 -12.97 -0.38 16.58
C VAL A 35 -13.83 -1.65 16.69
N SER A 36 -13.64 -2.61 15.78
CA SER A 36 -14.41 -3.87 15.78
C SER A 36 -14.03 -4.75 16.97
N VAL A 37 -12.73 -4.90 17.25
CA VAL A 37 -12.22 -5.66 18.40
C VAL A 37 -12.65 -5.04 19.72
N ALA A 38 -12.57 -3.71 19.87
CA ALA A 38 -13.04 -3.01 21.07
C ALA A 38 -14.54 -3.22 21.34
N LYS A 39 -15.34 -3.49 20.30
CA LYS A 39 -16.77 -3.80 20.38
C LYS A 39 -17.06 -5.30 20.43
N ASN A 40 -16.03 -6.15 20.46
CA ASN A 40 -16.12 -7.60 20.41
C ASN A 40 -16.97 -8.11 19.23
N LYS A 41 -16.81 -7.50 18.05
CA LYS A 41 -17.51 -7.87 16.81
C LYS A 41 -16.55 -8.47 15.79
N PRO A 42 -16.95 -9.51 15.03
CA PRO A 42 -16.19 -9.95 13.88
C PRO A 42 -16.19 -8.85 12.81
N PHE A 43 -15.16 -8.86 11.96
CA PHE A 43 -15.03 -7.92 10.85
C PHE A 43 -14.71 -8.66 9.55
N PHE A 44 -15.05 -8.02 8.45
CA PHE A 44 -14.55 -8.31 7.12
C PHE A 44 -13.94 -7.02 6.57
N ILE A 45 -12.68 -7.08 6.15
CA ILE A 45 -11.98 -5.93 5.57
C ILE A 45 -11.43 -6.36 4.22
N ASN A 46 -11.79 -5.59 3.21
CA ASN A 46 -11.23 -5.70 1.89
C ASN A 46 -10.29 -4.51 1.67
N LEU A 47 -8.99 -4.75 1.85
CA LEU A 47 -7.95 -3.73 1.75
C LEU A 47 -7.31 -3.78 0.36
N TRP A 48 -7.79 -2.91 -0.53
CA TRP A 48 -7.22 -2.75 -1.87
C TRP A 48 -6.22 -1.61 -1.86
N PHE A 49 -4.93 -1.96 -1.85
CA PHE A 49 -3.90 -0.98 -2.07
C PHE A 49 -3.98 -0.45 -3.49
N HIS A 50 -3.93 0.88 -3.64
CA HIS A 50 -3.85 1.50 -4.96
C HIS A 50 -2.47 1.32 -5.59
N ALA A 51 -1.41 1.22 -4.78
CA ALA A 51 -0.06 0.98 -5.28
C ALA A 51 0.02 -0.39 -5.98
N PRO A 52 0.80 -0.51 -7.08
CA PRO A 52 1.65 0.50 -7.70
C PRO A 52 1.00 1.15 -8.94
N HIS A 53 -0.31 1.40 -8.94
CA HIS A 53 -1.00 1.95 -10.11
C HIS A 53 -0.43 3.31 -10.52
N SER A 54 -0.36 3.56 -11.83
CA SER A 54 0.04 4.85 -12.40
C SER A 54 -0.96 5.99 -12.07
N PRO A 55 -0.52 7.27 -11.99
CA PRO A 55 0.84 7.77 -12.21
C PRO A 55 1.82 7.31 -11.13
N LEU A 56 3.06 7.00 -11.55
CA LEU A 56 4.09 6.55 -10.63
C LEU A 56 4.71 7.73 -9.88
N GLU A 57 4.80 7.59 -8.58
CA GLU A 57 5.35 8.60 -7.68
C GLU A 57 6.48 7.99 -6.86
N GLU A 58 7.51 8.77 -6.57
CA GLU A 58 8.49 8.34 -5.59
C GLU A 58 7.91 8.50 -4.19
N ILE A 59 8.00 7.44 -3.38
CA ILE A 59 7.70 7.54 -1.95
C ILE A 59 9.00 7.92 -1.21
N PRO A 60 9.07 9.10 -0.55
CA PRO A 60 10.29 9.60 0.06
C PRO A 60 10.93 8.65 1.05
N GLY A 61 12.27 8.56 0.99
CA GLY A 61 13.08 7.74 1.88
C GLY A 61 13.11 6.25 1.54
N TRP A 62 12.19 5.74 0.70
CA TRP A 62 12.26 4.34 0.27
C TRP A 62 13.40 4.08 -0.71
N HIS A 63 13.76 5.04 -1.55
CA HIS A 63 14.93 4.88 -2.42
C HIS A 63 16.20 4.62 -1.62
N GLU A 64 16.50 5.50 -0.66
CA GLU A 64 17.66 5.37 0.22
C GLU A 64 17.63 4.06 1.02
N LYS A 65 16.47 3.65 1.53
CA LYS A 65 16.33 2.34 2.22
C LYS A 65 16.62 1.15 1.30
N LEU A 66 16.31 1.25 0.02
CA LEU A 66 16.49 0.16 -0.95
C LEU A 66 17.91 0.09 -1.50
N THR A 67 18.59 1.23 -1.69
CA THR A 67 19.89 1.31 -2.37
C THR A 67 21.05 1.68 -1.45
N GLY A 68 20.78 2.28 -0.28
CA GLY A 68 21.77 2.94 0.56
C GLY A 68 22.21 4.31 0.03
N GLU A 69 21.64 4.78 -1.08
CA GLU A 69 22.01 6.04 -1.72
C GLU A 69 21.04 7.14 -1.28
N ALA A 70 21.55 8.13 -0.54
CA ALA A 70 20.75 9.27 -0.12
C ALA A 70 20.34 10.12 -1.33
N ARG A 71 19.04 10.37 -1.50
CA ARG A 71 18.55 11.40 -2.43
C ARG A 71 18.53 12.75 -1.73
N ASN A 72 19.21 13.74 -2.30
CA ASN A 72 19.01 15.13 -1.92
C ASN A 72 17.83 15.72 -2.73
N TYR A 73 16.62 15.65 -2.18
CA TYR A 73 15.41 16.20 -2.81
C TYR A 73 15.46 17.72 -3.05
N LYS A 74 16.44 18.43 -2.48
CA LYS A 74 16.67 19.86 -2.69
C LYS A 74 17.72 20.16 -3.75
N ASP A 75 18.38 19.14 -4.29
CA ASP A 75 19.38 19.29 -5.34
C ASP A 75 18.74 19.03 -6.72
N PRO A 76 18.44 20.07 -7.51
CA PRO A 76 17.81 19.91 -8.81
C PRO A 76 18.73 19.25 -9.85
N SER A 77 20.01 19.03 -9.55
CA SER A 77 20.95 18.31 -10.44
C SER A 77 20.80 16.78 -10.34
N LEU A 78 20.21 16.27 -9.26
CA LEU A 78 19.90 14.85 -9.14
C LEU A 78 18.68 14.52 -9.99
N LYS A 79 18.89 13.68 -11.01
CA LYS A 79 17.79 13.20 -11.84
C LYS A 79 16.73 12.51 -11.00
N ASP A 80 15.47 12.79 -11.33
CA ASP A 80 14.34 12.02 -10.82
C ASP A 80 14.51 10.55 -11.11
N LEU A 81 13.99 9.72 -10.21
CA LEU A 81 13.88 8.30 -10.46
C LEU A 81 13.11 8.08 -11.76
N ASP A 82 13.61 7.14 -12.56
CA ASP A 82 12.80 6.60 -13.65
C ASP A 82 11.58 5.85 -13.08
N ASP A 83 10.68 5.45 -13.98
CA ASP A 83 9.45 4.75 -13.61
C ASP A 83 9.74 3.45 -12.85
N THR A 84 10.86 2.78 -13.14
CA THR A 84 11.27 1.58 -12.42
C THR A 84 11.66 1.90 -10.98
N GLY A 85 12.41 2.97 -10.75
CA GLY A 85 12.78 3.45 -9.42
C GLY A 85 11.56 3.87 -8.61
N LYS A 86 10.65 4.68 -9.19
CA LYS A 86 9.41 5.09 -8.54
C LYS A 86 8.55 3.89 -8.15
N TYR A 87 8.33 2.97 -9.09
CA TYR A 87 7.60 1.72 -8.85
C TYR A 87 8.16 0.93 -7.66
N ARG A 88 9.49 0.79 -7.58
CA ARG A 88 10.14 0.09 -6.45
C ARG A 88 9.86 0.78 -5.12
N THR A 89 9.86 2.11 -5.07
CA THR A 89 9.53 2.84 -3.84
C THR A 89 8.07 2.66 -3.43
N MET A 90 7.13 2.64 -4.38
CA MET A 90 5.70 2.40 -4.11
C MET A 90 5.47 0.97 -3.59
N ILE A 91 6.10 -0.03 -4.21
CA ILE A 91 6.02 -1.43 -3.75
C ILE A 91 6.60 -1.58 -2.34
N ALA A 92 7.75 -0.97 -2.06
CA ALA A 92 8.37 -1.04 -0.75
C ALA A 92 7.52 -0.37 0.33
N ASP A 93 6.86 0.75 0.01
CA ASP A 93 5.90 1.36 0.92
C ASP A 93 4.71 0.43 1.16
N MET A 94 4.07 -0.09 0.11
CA MET A 94 2.94 -1.03 0.24
C MET A 94 3.29 -2.24 1.12
N ASP A 95 4.44 -2.88 0.89
CA ASP A 95 4.93 -4.00 1.69
C ASP A 95 5.08 -3.62 3.18
N HIS A 96 5.64 -2.44 3.45
CA HIS A 96 5.73 -1.93 4.81
C HIS A 96 4.36 -1.71 5.45
N GLN A 97 3.41 -1.16 4.70
CA GLN A 97 2.04 -0.92 5.19
C GLN A 97 1.29 -2.24 5.45
N VAL A 98 1.47 -3.26 4.60
CA VAL A 98 1.01 -4.64 4.87
C VAL A 98 1.60 -5.13 6.20
N GLY A 99 2.89 -4.95 6.41
CA GLY A 99 3.55 -5.30 7.67
C GLY A 99 2.93 -4.59 8.89
N ARG A 100 2.48 -3.33 8.75
CA ARG A 100 1.79 -2.60 9.83
C ARG A 100 0.43 -3.21 10.15
N VAL A 101 -0.34 -3.59 9.13
CA VAL A 101 -1.63 -4.28 9.27
C VAL A 101 -1.44 -5.61 10.02
N LEU A 102 -0.45 -6.41 9.62
CA LEU A 102 -0.16 -7.70 10.26
C LEU A 102 0.30 -7.54 11.71
N ARG A 103 1.21 -6.60 12.00
CA ARG A 103 1.64 -6.30 13.38
C ARG A 103 0.48 -5.83 14.26
N ASN A 104 -0.52 -5.14 13.70
CA ASN A 104 -1.70 -4.75 14.46
C ASN A 104 -2.55 -5.96 14.85
N LEU A 105 -2.68 -6.98 14.00
CA LEU A 105 -3.35 -8.24 14.36
C LEU A 105 -2.65 -8.94 15.52
N GLU A 106 -1.31 -9.01 15.50
CA GLU A 106 -0.50 -9.58 16.58
C GLU A 106 -0.66 -8.77 17.88
N ALA A 107 -0.61 -7.44 17.80
CA ALA A 107 -0.77 -6.56 18.97
C ALA A 107 -2.16 -6.67 19.61
N LEU A 108 -3.19 -6.95 18.83
CA LEU A 108 -4.55 -7.21 19.31
C LEU A 108 -4.75 -8.65 19.81
N GLY A 109 -3.81 -9.56 19.55
CA GLY A 109 -3.88 -10.98 19.93
C GLY A 109 -4.95 -11.78 19.18
N ILE A 110 -5.29 -11.38 17.95
CA ILE A 110 -6.35 -11.99 17.13
C ILE A 110 -5.82 -12.70 15.89
N GLU A 111 -4.50 -12.80 15.72
CA GLU A 111 -3.85 -13.34 14.53
C GLU A 111 -4.25 -14.80 14.27
N LYS A 112 -4.44 -15.61 15.33
CA LYS A 112 -4.87 -17.01 15.20
C LYS A 112 -6.34 -17.20 14.82
N ASN A 113 -7.15 -16.15 14.96
CA ASN A 113 -8.57 -16.17 14.64
C ASN A 113 -8.91 -15.24 13.45
N THR A 114 -7.90 -14.86 12.66
CA THR A 114 -8.06 -13.99 11.49
C THR A 114 -7.53 -14.69 10.24
N LEU A 115 -8.37 -14.86 9.22
CA LEU A 115 -7.92 -15.32 7.91
C LEU A 115 -7.43 -14.13 7.07
N VAL A 116 -6.18 -14.19 6.64
CA VAL A 116 -5.59 -13.18 5.75
C VAL A 116 -5.35 -13.81 4.37
N VAL A 117 -5.89 -13.17 3.34
CA VAL A 117 -5.65 -13.52 1.94
C VAL A 117 -4.95 -12.35 1.27
N PHE A 118 -3.78 -12.59 0.68
CA PHE A 118 -3.02 -11.58 -0.05
C PHE A 118 -2.94 -11.99 -1.53
N THR A 119 -3.37 -11.11 -2.42
CA THR A 119 -3.37 -11.33 -3.86
C THR A 119 -3.25 -10.01 -4.62
N SER A 120 -2.89 -10.09 -5.89
CA SER A 120 -3.01 -9.00 -6.86
C SER A 120 -4.25 -9.22 -7.73
N ASP A 121 -4.78 -8.15 -8.31
CA ASP A 121 -5.89 -8.19 -9.28
C ASP A 121 -5.43 -8.70 -10.66
N ASN A 122 -4.21 -8.33 -11.07
CA ASN A 122 -3.55 -8.73 -12.31
C ASN A 122 -2.01 -8.78 -12.16
N GLY A 123 -1.33 -9.19 -13.23
CA GLY A 123 0.13 -9.07 -13.35
C GLY A 123 0.59 -7.61 -13.56
N PRO A 124 1.90 -7.33 -13.56
CA PRO A 124 2.43 -5.97 -13.62
C PRO A 124 2.15 -5.27 -14.96
N GLU A 125 2.21 -3.94 -14.92
CA GLU A 125 2.18 -3.07 -16.09
C GLU A 125 3.35 -3.40 -17.05
N PRO A 126 3.10 -3.66 -18.35
CA PRO A 126 4.13 -4.06 -19.31
C PRO A 126 5.31 -3.13 -19.49
N PHE A 127 5.11 -1.83 -19.26
CA PHE A 127 6.13 -0.81 -19.49
C PHE A 127 6.99 -0.52 -18.26
N VAL A 128 6.63 -1.04 -17.08
CA VAL A 128 7.47 -0.90 -15.90
C VAL A 128 8.58 -1.94 -15.99
N GLY A 129 9.80 -1.50 -16.29
CA GLY A 129 11.01 -2.31 -16.57
C GLY A 129 11.47 -3.26 -15.45
N THR A 130 10.64 -3.47 -14.44
CA THR A 130 10.77 -4.52 -13.45
C THR A 130 10.36 -5.86 -14.07
N ASN A 131 11.22 -6.87 -14.04
CA ASN A 131 10.81 -8.26 -14.28
C ASN A 131 9.96 -8.80 -13.10
N SER A 132 8.90 -8.08 -12.72
CA SER A 132 8.06 -8.31 -11.54
C SER A 132 7.03 -9.42 -11.73
N ARG A 133 7.03 -10.09 -12.90
CA ARG A 133 6.19 -11.26 -13.17
C ARG A 133 6.70 -12.55 -12.54
N ALA A 134 7.94 -12.57 -12.04
CA ALA A 134 8.59 -13.76 -11.47
C ALA A 134 8.47 -15.00 -12.39
N GLY A 135 8.55 -14.81 -13.71
CA GLY A 135 8.43 -15.89 -14.71
C GLY A 135 6.99 -16.26 -15.11
N LEU A 136 5.98 -15.57 -14.60
CA LEU A 136 4.56 -15.79 -14.97
C LEU A 136 4.16 -15.00 -16.22
N ASN A 137 3.14 -15.48 -16.92
CA ASN A 137 2.65 -14.88 -18.18
C ASN A 137 1.62 -13.74 -17.99
N GLY A 138 1.19 -13.48 -16.75
CA GLY A 138 0.17 -12.45 -16.46
C GLY A 138 0.69 -11.03 -16.59
N ALA A 139 -0.13 -10.13 -17.14
CA ALA A 139 0.16 -8.70 -17.25
C ALA A 139 -1.12 -7.87 -17.16
N LYS A 140 -0.99 -6.59 -16.79
CA LYS A 140 -2.10 -5.63 -16.93
C LYS A 140 -2.42 -5.49 -18.42
N ARG A 141 -3.69 -5.67 -18.79
CA ARG A 141 -4.17 -5.53 -20.17
C ARG A 141 -4.67 -4.11 -20.38
N PHE A 142 -4.20 -3.46 -21.43
CA PHE A 142 -4.79 -2.21 -21.91
C PHE A 142 -5.96 -2.58 -22.83
N LEU A 143 -7.14 -2.04 -22.54
CA LEU A 143 -8.31 -2.10 -23.42
C LEU A 143 -8.28 -0.93 -24.39
#